data_AF-A0AA94WSA9-F1
#
_entry.id   AF-A0AA94WSA9-F1
#
_cell.length_a   1.000
_cell.length_b   1.000
_cell.length_c   1.000
_cell.angle_alpha   90.00
_cell.angle_beta   90.00
_cell.angle_gamma   90.00
#
_symmetry.space_group_name_H-M   'P 1'
#
loop_
_entity.id
_entity.type
_entity.pdbx_description
1 polymer ?
#
loop_
_entity_poly.entity_id
_entity_poly.type
_entity_poly.pdbx_seq_one_letter_code
_entity_poly.pdbx_strand_id
1 'polypeptide(L)'
;MTTLLKNGKWLNSEGEMEKVDILIEGKNIKSIASNIEDIGIEEVIDLDGNLISAGFIDVHVHLREPGGEKKETIETGTLAAAKGGFTTICAMPNTRPTPDTKEQLDWLTNRIAETASVRVLPYACITTRQLGQELTNFAELKEAGAFAFTDDGVGVQDASKMLEAMKQAAALDMAIVAHCEENTLINKGAVHEGTFSKEHGLKGIPSVCESVHIARDILLAEASGCHYHVCHISTKESVRVVRDAKRAGIKVTAEVSPHHLLLCEEDIPGLDPNFKMNPPLRGKADQEALIEGLLDGTIDFIATDHAPHTAEEKAEGMEKAPFGIVGLETAFPLLYTNFVETGEFTLKQLLDWLTVKPAEVFKLQSGIMEQGATADLTIIDLNSFSTVNPESFLSKGKNTPFTGWECKGWPVMTIVEGKLVWQKGSVQV
;
A
#
# COMPACT_ATOMS: atom_id res chain seq x y z
N MET A 1 -27.26 -12.41 -11.27
CA MET A 1 -25.99 -13.12 -11.41
C MET A 1 -25.62 -13.75 -10.09
N THR A 2 -25.51 -15.07 -10.10
CA THR A 2 -25.04 -15.89 -8.98
C THR A 2 -23.80 -16.64 -9.42
N THR A 3 -22.72 -16.52 -8.65
CA THR A 3 -21.45 -17.19 -8.93
C THR A 3 -21.06 -18.00 -7.71
N LEU A 4 -20.81 -19.29 -7.89
CA LEU A 4 -20.36 -20.20 -6.84
C LEU A 4 -18.87 -20.52 -7.03
N LEU A 5 -18.06 -20.12 -6.07
CA LEU A 5 -16.65 -20.51 -5.96
C LEU A 5 -16.57 -21.82 -5.19
N LYS A 6 -16.11 -22.90 -5.81
CA LYS A 6 -16.05 -24.25 -5.21
C LYS A 6 -14.63 -24.70 -4.91
N ASN A 7 -14.51 -25.58 -3.93
CA ASN A 7 -13.28 -26.28 -3.57
C ASN A 7 -12.12 -25.33 -3.25
N GLY A 8 -12.41 -24.16 -2.68
CA GLY A 8 -11.39 -23.28 -2.13
C GLY A 8 -10.88 -23.77 -0.78
N LYS A 9 -9.82 -23.14 -0.30
CA LYS A 9 -9.41 -23.21 1.10
C LYS A 9 -9.34 -21.81 1.68
N TRP A 10 -9.71 -21.61 2.93
CA TRP A 10 -9.51 -20.34 3.63
C TRP A 10 -8.78 -20.57 4.95
N LEU A 11 -8.27 -19.50 5.55
CA LEU A 11 -7.85 -19.50 6.94
C LEU A 11 -9.02 -19.13 7.84
N ASN A 12 -9.37 -20.01 8.78
CA ASN A 12 -10.33 -19.68 9.82
C ASN A 12 -9.73 -18.69 10.84
N SER A 13 -10.54 -18.24 11.81
CA SER A 13 -10.09 -17.29 12.85
C SER A 13 -8.95 -17.82 13.72
N GLU A 14 -8.80 -19.13 13.83
CA GLU A 14 -7.75 -19.81 14.61
C GLU A 14 -6.45 -19.99 13.81
N GLY A 15 -6.44 -19.65 12.52
CA GLY A 15 -5.28 -19.79 11.64
C GLY A 15 -5.13 -21.19 11.03
N GLU A 16 -6.20 -21.99 11.02
CA GLU A 16 -6.22 -23.31 10.40
C GLU A 16 -6.79 -23.25 8.98
N MET A 17 -6.23 -24.06 8.09
CA MET A 17 -6.67 -24.17 6.70
C MET A 17 -7.86 -25.11 6.58
N GLU A 18 -8.99 -24.59 6.11
CA GLU A 18 -10.24 -25.36 5.94
C GLU A 18 -10.75 -25.27 4.51
N LYS A 19 -11.48 -26.31 4.07
CA LYS A 19 -12.19 -26.28 2.79
C LYS A 19 -13.38 -25.33 2.87
N VAL A 20 -13.57 -24.52 1.84
CA VAL A 20 -14.69 -23.60 1.74
C VAL A 20 -15.21 -23.48 0.29
N ASP A 21 -16.52 -23.31 0.18
CA ASP A 21 -17.26 -22.86 -0.98
C ASP A 21 -17.91 -21.51 -0.64
N ILE A 22 -17.91 -20.56 -1.60
CA ILE A 22 -18.50 -19.23 -1.43
C ILE A 22 -19.51 -18.97 -2.55
N LEU A 23 -20.76 -18.69 -2.15
CA LEU A 23 -21.81 -18.26 -3.07
C LEU A 23 -21.91 -16.73 -3.07
N ILE A 24 -21.74 -16.13 -4.24
CA ILE A 24 -21.91 -14.70 -4.49
C ILE A 24 -23.27 -14.49 -5.17
N GLU A 25 -24.02 -13.48 -4.71
CA GLU A 25 -25.26 -13.03 -5.36
C GLU A 25 -25.22 -11.51 -5.57
N GLY A 26 -25.20 -11.09 -6.83
CA GLY A 26 -24.99 -9.69 -7.17
C GLY A 26 -23.60 -9.22 -6.73
N LYS A 27 -23.55 -8.27 -5.77
CA LYS A 27 -22.30 -7.69 -5.27
C LYS A 27 -21.78 -8.31 -3.97
N ASN A 28 -22.57 -9.17 -3.34
CA ASN A 28 -22.36 -9.57 -1.95
C ASN A 28 -22.14 -11.07 -1.82
N ILE A 29 -21.45 -11.45 -0.74
CA ILE A 29 -21.32 -12.84 -0.31
C ILE A 29 -22.65 -13.29 0.30
N LYS A 30 -23.34 -14.21 -0.36
CA LYS A 30 -24.63 -14.75 0.09
C LYS A 30 -24.46 -15.84 1.13
N SER A 31 -23.47 -16.71 0.96
CA SER A 31 -23.23 -17.86 1.83
C SER A 31 -21.78 -18.30 1.78
N ILE A 32 -21.28 -18.77 2.92
CA ILE A 32 -19.96 -19.40 3.08
C ILE A 32 -20.21 -20.73 3.79
N ALA A 33 -19.78 -21.84 3.20
CA ALA A 33 -19.92 -23.17 3.80
C ALA A 33 -18.88 -24.15 3.24
N SER A 34 -18.66 -25.29 3.89
CA SER A 34 -17.69 -26.31 3.42
C SER A 34 -18.13 -27.05 2.15
N ASN A 35 -19.43 -27.00 1.82
CA ASN A 35 -20.01 -27.52 0.59
C ASN A 35 -21.33 -26.80 0.28
N ILE A 36 -21.45 -26.23 -0.92
CA ILE A 36 -22.69 -25.64 -1.43
C ILE A 36 -23.13 -26.41 -2.68
N GLU A 37 -24.40 -26.79 -2.74
CA GLU A 37 -25.00 -27.44 -3.92
C GLU A 37 -25.01 -26.48 -5.12
N ASP A 38 -24.67 -26.98 -6.30
CA ASP A 38 -24.56 -26.20 -7.55
C ASP A 38 -25.89 -26.11 -8.34
N ILE A 39 -27.02 -26.36 -7.66
CA ILE A 39 -28.34 -26.40 -8.28
C ILE A 39 -28.85 -24.98 -8.52
N GLY A 40 -29.08 -24.63 -9.79
CA GLY A 40 -29.67 -23.35 -10.17
C GLY A 40 -28.71 -22.16 -10.09
N ILE A 41 -27.41 -22.42 -10.00
CA ILE A 41 -26.36 -21.39 -10.03
C ILE A 41 -26.02 -21.03 -11.49
N GLU A 42 -25.88 -19.74 -11.78
CA GLU A 42 -25.58 -19.27 -13.14
C GLU A 42 -24.13 -19.59 -13.56
N GLU A 43 -23.18 -19.44 -12.64
CA GLU A 43 -21.76 -19.67 -12.87
C GLU A 43 -21.11 -20.44 -11.72
N VAL A 44 -20.34 -21.48 -12.05
CA VAL A 44 -19.59 -22.27 -11.07
C VAL A 44 -18.12 -22.23 -11.45
N ILE A 45 -17.28 -21.79 -10.51
CA ILE A 45 -15.83 -21.68 -10.68
C ILE A 45 -15.17 -22.62 -9.68
N ASP A 46 -14.45 -23.63 -10.18
CA ASP A 46 -13.59 -24.48 -9.34
C ASP A 46 -12.30 -23.72 -9.00
N LEU A 47 -11.94 -23.68 -7.72
CA LEU A 47 -10.73 -23.02 -7.23
C LEU A 47 -9.54 -23.96 -7.13
N ASP A 48 -9.70 -25.25 -7.44
CA ASP A 48 -8.63 -26.26 -7.44
C ASP A 48 -7.84 -26.35 -6.11
N GLY A 49 -8.51 -26.07 -4.98
CA GLY A 49 -7.88 -26.10 -3.66
C GLY A 49 -6.99 -24.89 -3.34
N ASN A 50 -7.02 -23.84 -4.18
CA ASN A 50 -6.31 -22.58 -3.93
C ASN A 50 -6.87 -21.84 -2.72
N LEU A 51 -6.04 -21.00 -2.12
CA LEU A 51 -6.43 -20.14 -1.01
C LEU A 51 -7.42 -19.09 -1.51
N ILE A 52 -8.53 -18.90 -0.80
CA ILE A 52 -9.41 -17.75 -0.93
C ILE A 52 -9.24 -16.84 0.29
N SER A 53 -9.04 -15.55 0.01
CA SER A 53 -8.88 -14.50 1.01
C SER A 53 -9.85 -13.36 0.73
N ALA A 54 -10.14 -12.56 1.74
CA ALA A 54 -10.60 -11.20 1.52
C ALA A 54 -9.61 -10.48 0.59
N GLY A 55 -10.15 -9.66 -0.32
CA GLY A 55 -9.34 -8.86 -1.22
C GLY A 55 -8.44 -7.89 -0.45
N PHE A 56 -7.20 -7.74 -0.90
CA PHE A 56 -6.22 -6.93 -0.20
C PHE A 56 -6.54 -5.43 -0.28
N ILE A 57 -6.09 -4.71 0.74
CA ILE A 57 -6.17 -3.26 0.85
C ILE A 57 -4.76 -2.70 0.83
N ASP A 58 -4.51 -1.75 -0.08
CA ASP A 58 -3.28 -0.98 -0.09
C ASP A 58 -3.59 0.50 0.15
N VAL A 59 -3.12 1.05 1.25
CA VAL A 59 -3.42 2.45 1.61
C VAL A 59 -2.38 3.45 1.06
N HIS A 60 -1.41 2.98 0.27
CA HIS A 60 -0.35 3.82 -0.28
C HIS A 60 0.03 3.43 -1.72
N VAL A 61 -0.61 4.08 -2.70
CA VAL A 61 -0.39 3.83 -4.14
C VAL A 61 -0.28 5.14 -4.93
N HIS A 62 0.61 5.19 -5.92
CA HIS A 62 0.68 6.26 -6.90
C HIS A 62 0.16 5.82 -8.27
N LEU A 63 -1.06 6.23 -8.63
CA LEU A 63 -1.65 5.95 -9.96
C LEU A 63 -1.18 6.91 -11.07
N ARG A 64 -0.46 7.98 -10.71
CA ARG A 64 0.18 8.99 -11.58
C ARG A 64 -0.76 9.83 -12.45
N GLU A 65 -1.92 9.32 -12.82
CA GLU A 65 -2.99 10.07 -13.50
C GLU A 65 -3.82 10.86 -12.47
N PRO A 66 -4.06 12.17 -12.69
CA PRO A 66 -3.70 12.96 -13.87
C PRO A 66 -2.26 13.51 -13.89
N GLY A 67 -1.74 13.75 -15.09
CA GLY A 67 -0.48 14.47 -15.37
C GLY A 67 0.76 13.59 -15.56
N GLY A 68 0.74 12.38 -15.00
CA GLY A 68 1.82 11.40 -15.10
C GLY A 68 1.47 10.17 -15.94
N GLU A 69 0.53 10.26 -16.88
CA GLU A 69 -0.09 9.13 -17.60
C GLU A 69 0.93 8.25 -18.33
N LYS A 70 2.09 8.79 -18.69
CA LYS A 70 3.20 8.00 -19.27
C LYS A 70 3.76 6.96 -18.30
N LYS A 71 3.80 7.28 -17.01
CA LYS A 71 4.29 6.40 -15.94
C LYS A 71 3.26 5.36 -15.56
N GLU A 72 2.01 5.77 -15.40
CA GLU A 72 0.87 4.91 -15.06
C GLU A 72 -0.46 5.64 -15.33
N THR A 73 -1.54 4.90 -15.59
CA THR A 73 -2.91 5.41 -15.62
C THR A 73 -3.74 4.77 -14.51
N ILE A 74 -4.90 5.34 -14.18
CA ILE A 74 -5.84 4.73 -13.22
C ILE A 74 -6.20 3.32 -13.68
N GLU A 75 -6.49 3.14 -14.97
CA GLU A 75 -6.80 1.84 -15.57
C GLU A 75 -5.66 0.83 -15.38
N THR A 76 -4.43 1.15 -15.81
CA THR A 76 -3.32 0.19 -15.75
C THR A 76 -2.88 -0.09 -14.32
N GLY A 77 -2.86 0.92 -13.45
CA GLY A 77 -2.51 0.76 -12.04
C GLY A 77 -3.56 -0.05 -11.26
N THR A 78 -4.85 0.16 -11.51
CA THR A 78 -5.91 -0.63 -10.86
C THR A 78 -5.99 -2.05 -11.38
N LEU A 79 -5.68 -2.29 -12.66
CA LEU A 79 -5.57 -3.64 -13.19
C LEU A 79 -4.33 -4.37 -12.64
N ALA A 80 -3.21 -3.67 -12.45
CA ALA A 80 -2.05 -4.17 -11.74
C ALA A 80 -2.37 -4.52 -10.26
N ALA A 81 -3.14 -3.67 -9.59
CA ALA A 81 -3.66 -3.93 -8.24
C ALA A 81 -4.50 -5.21 -8.21
N ALA A 82 -5.44 -5.38 -9.15
CA ALA A 82 -6.24 -6.58 -9.28
C ALA A 82 -5.36 -7.83 -9.46
N LYS A 83 -4.35 -7.77 -10.33
CA LYS A 83 -3.37 -8.87 -10.49
C LYS A 83 -2.56 -9.16 -9.22
N GLY A 84 -2.30 -8.15 -8.40
CA GLY A 84 -1.68 -8.29 -7.09
C GLY A 84 -2.60 -8.82 -5.98
N GLY A 85 -3.89 -9.03 -6.26
CA GLY A 85 -4.89 -9.48 -5.28
C GLY A 85 -5.56 -8.34 -4.50
N PHE A 86 -5.24 -7.09 -4.82
CA PHE A 86 -5.83 -5.92 -4.21
C PHE A 86 -7.20 -5.62 -4.81
N THR A 87 -8.18 -5.36 -3.95
CA THR A 87 -9.55 -4.96 -4.34
C THR A 87 -9.86 -3.53 -3.92
N THR A 88 -9.08 -2.97 -2.99
CA THR A 88 -9.16 -1.57 -2.56
C THR A 88 -7.76 -0.98 -2.51
N ILE A 89 -7.56 0.16 -3.17
CA ILE A 89 -6.31 0.92 -3.12
C ILE A 89 -6.59 2.38 -2.77
N CYS A 90 -5.65 3.06 -2.11
CA CYS A 90 -5.76 4.47 -1.78
C CYS A 90 -4.70 5.28 -2.54
N ALA A 91 -5.15 6.21 -3.38
CA ALA A 91 -4.30 6.91 -4.34
C ALA A 91 -3.75 8.22 -3.75
N MET A 92 -2.42 8.34 -3.68
CA MET A 92 -1.73 9.52 -3.15
C MET A 92 -1.93 10.76 -4.04
N PRO A 93 -1.93 11.98 -3.46
CA PRO A 93 -2.43 13.18 -4.14
C PRO A 93 -1.35 13.92 -4.95
N ASN A 94 -0.16 13.35 -5.13
CA ASN A 94 0.96 13.99 -5.85
C ASN A 94 0.85 13.93 -7.38
N THR A 95 -0.34 14.23 -7.89
CA THR A 95 -0.70 14.30 -9.31
C THR A 95 -0.71 15.73 -9.83
N ARG A 96 -0.99 15.92 -11.12
CA ARG A 96 -1.16 17.26 -11.73
C ARG A 96 -2.41 17.29 -12.61
N PRO A 97 -3.48 18.00 -12.22
CA PRO A 97 -3.63 18.74 -10.95
C PRO A 97 -3.59 17.83 -9.72
N THR A 98 -3.17 18.39 -8.59
CA THR A 98 -3.31 17.82 -7.24
C THR A 98 -4.78 17.90 -6.81
N PRO A 99 -5.34 16.92 -6.07
CA PRO A 99 -6.70 17.01 -5.53
C PRO A 99 -6.71 17.89 -4.26
N ASP A 100 -6.65 19.21 -4.47
CA ASP A 100 -6.60 20.22 -3.39
C ASP A 100 -7.85 21.11 -3.31
N THR A 101 -8.79 20.91 -4.24
CA THR A 101 -10.12 21.53 -4.26
C THR A 101 -11.20 20.49 -4.51
N LYS A 102 -12.45 20.82 -4.14
CA LYS A 102 -13.62 19.97 -4.42
C LYS A 102 -13.76 19.62 -5.91
N GLU A 103 -13.55 20.59 -6.80
CA GLU A 103 -13.68 20.39 -8.26
C GLU A 103 -12.70 19.35 -8.79
N GLN A 104 -11.43 19.41 -8.36
CA GLN A 104 -10.41 18.44 -8.78
C GLN A 104 -10.69 17.04 -8.21
N LEU A 105 -11.15 16.97 -6.95
CA LEU A 105 -11.47 15.70 -6.32
C LEU A 105 -12.72 15.07 -6.96
N ASP A 106 -13.76 15.85 -7.26
CA ASP A 106 -14.94 15.38 -8.02
C ASP A 106 -14.53 14.86 -9.40
N TRP A 107 -13.64 15.57 -10.11
CA TRP A 107 -13.11 15.11 -11.39
C TRP A 107 -12.37 13.78 -11.27
N LEU A 108 -11.50 13.65 -10.27
CA LEU A 108 -10.74 12.42 -10.01
C LEU A 108 -11.67 11.26 -9.67
N THR A 109 -12.67 11.48 -8.83
CA THR A 109 -13.69 10.48 -8.47
C THR A 109 -14.48 10.00 -9.69
N ASN A 110 -14.86 10.90 -10.60
CA ASN A 110 -15.49 10.52 -11.86
C ASN A 110 -14.55 9.70 -12.74
N ARG A 111 -13.28 10.10 -12.84
CA ARG A 111 -12.28 9.39 -13.63
C ARG A 111 -12.02 7.97 -13.10
N ILE A 112 -11.99 7.81 -11.78
CA ILE A 112 -11.93 6.52 -11.09
C ILE A 112 -13.14 5.67 -11.47
N ALA A 113 -14.36 6.22 -11.38
CA ALA A 113 -15.59 5.48 -11.70
C ALA A 113 -15.65 5.01 -13.17
N GLU A 114 -15.01 5.74 -14.09
CA GLU A 114 -14.95 5.40 -15.51
C GLU A 114 -13.94 4.29 -15.85
N THR A 115 -12.80 4.23 -15.15
CA THR A 115 -11.63 3.47 -15.62
C THR A 115 -11.04 2.48 -14.62
N ALA A 116 -11.39 2.58 -13.34
CA ALA A 116 -10.81 1.73 -12.31
C ALA A 116 -11.35 0.30 -12.38
N SER A 117 -10.44 -0.67 -12.34
CA SER A 117 -10.76 -2.11 -12.21
C SER A 117 -10.99 -2.54 -10.76
N VAL A 118 -10.53 -1.75 -9.79
CA VAL A 118 -10.68 -2.01 -8.35
C VAL A 118 -11.20 -0.76 -7.64
N ARG A 119 -11.62 -0.87 -6.37
CA ARG A 119 -12.02 0.30 -5.58
C ARG A 119 -10.82 1.22 -5.36
N VAL A 120 -10.97 2.50 -5.67
CA VAL A 120 -9.95 3.52 -5.40
C VAL A 120 -10.49 4.56 -4.44
N LEU A 121 -9.79 4.79 -3.33
CA LEU A 121 -10.09 5.81 -2.34
C LEU A 121 -9.05 6.96 -2.48
N PRO A 122 -9.40 8.11 -3.07
CA PRO A 122 -8.43 9.18 -3.31
C PRO A 122 -8.08 9.91 -2.00
N TYR A 123 -6.79 10.12 -1.75
CA TYR A 123 -6.35 11.12 -0.78
C TYR A 123 -6.58 12.54 -1.30
N ALA A 124 -6.70 13.49 -0.37
CA ALA A 124 -6.70 14.91 -0.68
C ALA A 124 -5.46 15.60 -0.09
N CYS A 125 -5.04 16.73 -0.67
CA CYS A 125 -3.88 17.47 -0.18
C CYS A 125 -4.16 18.13 1.17
N ILE A 126 -3.14 18.21 2.04
CA ILE A 126 -3.18 19.08 3.23
C ILE A 126 -3.08 20.54 2.78
N THR A 127 -2.18 20.83 1.84
CA THR A 127 -1.95 22.19 1.33
C THR A 127 -2.19 22.32 -0.16
N THR A 128 -2.62 23.50 -0.59
CA THR A 128 -2.82 23.81 -2.00
C THR A 128 -1.53 23.54 -2.79
N ARG A 129 -1.65 22.67 -3.80
CA ARG A 129 -0.56 22.20 -4.67
C ARG A 129 0.63 21.58 -3.93
N GLN A 130 0.41 21.10 -2.70
CA GLN A 130 1.45 20.55 -1.81
C GLN A 130 2.60 21.54 -1.55
N LEU A 131 2.29 22.85 -1.52
CA LEU A 131 3.31 23.90 -1.36
C LEU A 131 3.67 24.19 0.11
N GLY A 132 2.94 23.62 1.07
CA GLY A 132 3.17 23.85 2.50
C GLY A 132 2.73 25.24 3.00
N GLN A 133 1.99 26.00 2.18
CA GLN A 133 1.67 27.42 2.44
C GLN A 133 0.24 27.62 2.95
N GLU A 134 -0.75 27.25 2.13
CA GLU A 134 -2.17 27.46 2.40
C GLU A 134 -2.86 26.10 2.58
N LEU A 135 -3.60 25.93 3.68
CA LEU A 135 -4.39 24.72 3.92
C LEU A 135 -5.55 24.64 2.93
N THR A 136 -5.88 23.42 2.52
CA THR A 136 -7.06 23.14 1.70
C THR A 136 -8.36 23.22 2.54
N ASN A 137 -9.52 23.20 1.87
CA ASN A 137 -10.80 23.13 2.56
C ASN A 137 -11.15 21.68 2.91
N PHE A 138 -10.78 21.25 4.12
CA PHE A 138 -10.93 19.85 4.54
C PHE A 138 -12.40 19.39 4.57
N ALA A 139 -13.34 20.28 4.91
CA ALA A 139 -14.76 19.94 4.97
C ALA A 139 -15.33 19.65 3.58
N GLU A 140 -15.01 20.49 2.59
CA GLU A 140 -15.44 20.29 1.19
C GLU A 140 -14.78 19.05 0.57
N LEU A 141 -13.50 18.80 0.87
CA LEU A 141 -12.78 17.62 0.38
C LEU A 141 -13.32 16.34 1.00
N LYS A 142 -13.66 16.34 2.30
CA LYS A 142 -14.36 15.23 2.94
C LYS A 142 -15.70 14.94 2.27
N GLU A 143 -16.50 15.96 2.00
CA GLU A 143 -17.80 15.82 1.33
C GLU A 143 -17.65 15.24 -0.08
N ALA A 144 -16.58 15.60 -0.79
CA ALA A 144 -16.24 15.04 -2.11
C ALA A 144 -15.60 13.65 -2.07
N GLY A 145 -15.48 13.02 -0.89
CA GLY A 145 -15.04 11.64 -0.74
C GLY A 145 -13.55 11.45 -0.50
N ALA A 146 -12.84 12.45 0.04
CA ALA A 146 -11.45 12.29 0.45
C ALA A 146 -11.30 11.16 1.48
N PHE A 147 -10.34 10.26 1.25
CA PHE A 147 -10.01 9.18 2.16
C PHE A 147 -9.36 9.70 3.44
N ALA A 148 -8.29 10.48 3.29
CA ALA A 148 -7.55 11.17 4.34
C ALA A 148 -6.76 12.34 3.72
N PHE A 149 -6.05 13.10 4.55
CA PHE A 149 -5.27 14.26 4.10
C PHE A 149 -3.78 14.00 4.18
N THR A 150 -3.06 14.26 3.09
CA THR A 150 -1.60 14.12 3.00
C THR A 150 -0.99 15.07 1.97
N ASP A 151 0.25 15.51 2.19
CA ASP A 151 1.07 16.19 1.17
C ASP A 151 2.14 15.25 0.58
N ASP A 152 1.88 13.95 0.64
CA ASP A 152 2.78 12.87 0.22
C ASP A 152 3.60 13.17 -1.06
N GLY A 153 4.88 12.79 -1.03
CA GLY A 153 5.93 13.29 -1.91
C GLY A 153 6.72 14.48 -1.34
N VAL A 154 6.17 15.19 -0.35
CA VAL A 154 6.90 16.19 0.47
C VAL A 154 6.38 16.21 1.91
N GLY A 155 7.24 16.54 2.88
CA GLY A 155 6.82 16.80 4.26
C GLY A 155 6.24 18.21 4.44
N VAL A 156 5.22 18.38 5.29
CA VAL A 156 4.80 19.72 5.76
C VAL A 156 5.86 20.26 6.71
N GLN A 157 6.61 21.27 6.26
CA GLN A 157 7.78 21.75 7.00
C GLN A 157 7.41 22.63 8.21
N ASP A 158 6.34 23.42 8.09
CA ASP A 158 5.93 24.31 9.16
C ASP A 158 5.06 23.60 10.20
N ALA A 159 5.59 23.45 11.42
CA ALA A 159 4.92 22.80 12.53
C ALA A 159 3.57 23.45 12.89
N SER A 160 3.41 24.76 12.72
CA SER A 160 2.15 25.46 12.98
C SER A 160 1.07 25.06 11.97
N LYS A 161 1.44 24.89 10.69
CA LYS A 161 0.54 24.41 9.64
C LYS A 161 0.11 22.98 9.90
N MET A 162 1.06 22.10 10.25
CA MET A 162 0.73 20.71 10.57
C MET A 162 -0.21 20.62 11.78
N LEU A 163 0.03 21.41 12.83
CA LEU A 163 -0.86 21.47 13.98
C LEU A 163 -2.26 21.96 13.61
N GLU A 164 -2.37 22.98 12.75
CA GLU A 164 -3.65 23.49 12.28
C GLU A 164 -4.39 22.46 11.43
N ALA A 165 -3.70 21.79 10.51
CA ALA A 165 -4.24 20.69 9.70
C ALA A 165 -4.78 19.55 10.58
N MET A 166 -3.99 19.12 11.58
CA MET A 166 -4.42 18.06 12.51
C MET A 166 -5.65 18.47 13.33
N LYS A 167 -5.77 19.73 13.75
CA LYS A 167 -6.98 20.23 14.43
C LYS A 167 -8.20 20.19 13.51
N GLN A 168 -8.05 20.56 12.24
CA GLN A 168 -9.15 20.49 11.26
C GLN A 168 -9.55 19.04 10.98
N ALA A 169 -8.58 18.14 10.75
CA ALA A 169 -8.83 16.72 10.54
C ALA A 169 -9.50 16.05 11.76
N ALA A 170 -9.04 16.37 12.97
CA ALA A 170 -9.64 15.86 14.21
C ALA A 170 -11.11 16.28 14.37
N ALA A 171 -11.44 17.55 14.06
CA ALA A 171 -12.81 18.05 14.10
C ALA A 171 -13.74 17.33 13.10
N LEU A 172 -13.16 16.73 12.05
CA LEU A 172 -13.85 15.99 11.02
C LEU A 172 -13.78 14.46 11.21
N ASP A 173 -13.15 13.95 12.28
CA ASP A 173 -12.87 12.52 12.49
C ASP A 173 -12.14 11.88 11.28
N MET A 174 -11.15 12.58 10.74
CA MET A 174 -10.29 12.12 9.65
C MET A 174 -8.83 12.06 10.05
N ALA A 175 -8.05 11.24 9.36
CA ALA A 175 -6.63 11.08 9.60
C ALA A 175 -5.80 12.14 8.87
N ILE A 176 -4.68 12.54 9.49
CA ILE A 176 -3.53 13.10 8.79
C ILE A 176 -2.56 11.96 8.51
N VAL A 177 -2.19 11.80 7.24
CA VAL A 177 -1.20 10.84 6.77
C VAL A 177 0.02 11.61 6.30
N ALA A 178 1.23 11.21 6.69
CA ALA A 178 2.42 12.02 6.44
C ALA A 178 3.61 11.24 5.90
N HIS A 179 4.10 11.70 4.75
CA HIS A 179 5.48 11.51 4.32
C HIS A 179 6.40 12.35 5.21
N CYS A 180 7.18 11.68 6.06
CA CYS A 180 8.01 12.33 7.06
C CYS A 180 9.42 12.61 6.52
N GLU A 181 9.69 13.87 6.16
CA GLU A 181 10.97 14.27 5.59
C GLU A 181 11.30 15.75 5.90
N GLU A 182 12.35 15.96 6.70
CA GLU A 182 12.87 17.28 7.02
C GLU A 182 13.78 17.79 5.90
N ASN A 183 13.32 18.83 5.18
CA ASN A 183 13.99 19.30 3.96
C ASN A 183 15.44 19.74 4.19
N THR A 184 15.75 20.29 5.37
CA THR A 184 17.12 20.71 5.69
C THR A 184 18.08 19.54 5.89
N LEU A 185 17.56 18.32 6.10
CA LEU A 185 18.33 17.10 6.35
C LEU A 185 18.43 16.17 5.13
N ILE A 186 17.70 16.42 4.04
CA ILE A 186 17.76 15.62 2.80
C ILE A 186 19.20 15.57 2.24
N ASN A 187 19.97 16.65 2.39
CA ASN A 187 21.36 16.77 1.92
C ASN A 187 21.56 16.47 0.42
N LYS A 188 20.50 16.60 -0.40
CA LYS A 188 20.48 16.15 -1.81
C LYS A 188 20.87 14.66 -1.96
N GLY A 189 20.56 13.85 -0.96
CA GLY A 189 20.86 12.43 -0.95
C GLY A 189 20.00 11.66 -1.95
N ALA A 190 20.54 10.55 -2.45
CA ALA A 190 19.84 9.65 -3.38
C ALA A 190 19.65 8.23 -2.81
N VAL A 191 20.34 7.93 -1.70
CA VAL A 191 20.39 6.64 -1.01
C VAL A 191 20.52 6.90 0.49
N HIS A 192 20.55 5.87 1.33
CA HIS A 192 20.82 6.03 2.76
C HIS A 192 22.22 6.59 3.03
N GLU A 193 22.38 7.48 4.02
CA GLU A 193 23.69 7.87 4.56
C GLU A 193 24.29 6.74 5.41
N GLY A 194 24.95 5.80 4.73
CA GLY A 194 25.43 4.56 5.32
C GLY A 194 26.74 4.07 4.73
N THR A 195 26.91 2.76 4.70
CA THR A 195 28.05 2.06 4.09
C THR A 195 28.02 2.23 2.57
N PHE A 196 26.87 1.99 1.95
CA PHE A 196 26.72 1.99 0.49
C PHE A 196 27.04 3.36 -0.11
N SER A 197 26.52 4.45 0.49
CA SER A 197 26.77 5.82 0.02
C SER A 197 28.25 6.20 0.11
N LYS A 198 28.94 5.76 1.16
CA LYS A 198 30.39 6.03 1.35
C LYS A 198 31.22 5.29 0.32
N GLU A 199 30.92 4.02 0.08
CA GLU A 199 31.63 3.18 -0.89
C GLU A 199 31.53 3.76 -2.32
N HIS A 200 30.34 4.25 -2.68
CA HIS A 200 30.06 4.73 -4.03
C HIS A 200 30.21 6.26 -4.19
N GLY A 201 30.62 6.97 -3.14
CA GLY A 201 30.79 8.43 -3.17
C GLY A 201 29.48 9.21 -3.41
N LEU A 202 28.33 8.63 -3.06
CA LEU A 202 27.02 9.25 -3.21
C LEU A 202 26.65 10.08 -1.98
N LYS A 203 25.80 11.09 -2.18
CA LYS A 203 25.15 11.77 -1.06
C LYS A 203 24.08 10.88 -0.46
N GLY A 204 24.11 10.73 0.85
CA GLY A 204 23.15 9.96 1.61
C GLY A 204 22.10 10.83 2.32
N ILE A 205 20.94 10.24 2.57
CA ILE A 205 19.87 10.78 3.42
C ILE A 205 20.01 10.14 4.81
N PRO A 206 20.29 10.92 5.87
CA PRO A 206 20.42 10.38 7.22
C PRO A 206 19.07 9.95 7.79
N SER A 207 19.05 8.93 8.65
CA SER A 207 17.84 8.44 9.33
C SER A 207 17.11 9.51 10.14
N VAL A 208 17.85 10.51 10.63
CA VAL A 208 17.29 11.66 11.35
C VAL A 208 16.42 12.56 10.47
N CYS A 209 16.54 12.49 9.14
CA CYS A 209 15.67 13.21 8.19
C CYS A 209 14.20 12.79 8.33
N GLU A 210 13.94 11.50 8.60
CA GLU A 210 12.60 10.95 8.78
C GLU A 210 12.13 11.07 10.24
N SER A 211 12.94 10.56 11.17
CA SER A 211 12.50 10.38 12.57
C SER A 211 12.18 11.68 13.31
N VAL A 212 12.76 12.82 12.91
CA VAL A 212 12.46 14.13 13.55
C VAL A 212 11.08 14.64 13.20
N HIS A 213 10.58 14.40 11.97
CA HIS A 213 9.21 14.76 11.59
C HIS A 213 8.21 13.89 12.32
N ILE A 214 8.45 12.59 12.42
CA ILE A 214 7.61 11.67 13.21
C ILE A 214 7.53 12.12 14.67
N ALA A 215 8.69 12.42 15.29
CA ALA A 215 8.75 12.87 16.67
C ALA A 215 8.02 14.20 16.90
N ARG A 216 8.14 15.15 15.97
CA ARG A 216 7.38 16.40 15.98
C ARG A 216 5.88 16.12 15.90
N ASP A 217 5.46 15.37 14.90
CA ASP A 217 4.05 15.21 14.53
C ASP A 217 3.26 14.40 15.54
N ILE A 218 3.89 13.44 16.23
CA ILE A 218 3.28 12.72 17.35
C ILE A 218 2.82 13.69 18.46
N LEU A 219 3.63 14.69 18.81
CA LEU A 219 3.26 15.67 19.83
C LEU A 219 2.17 16.63 19.33
N LEU A 220 2.17 16.95 18.04
CA LEU A 220 1.10 17.75 17.43
C LEU A 220 -0.22 16.98 17.36
N ALA A 221 -0.15 15.67 17.09
CA ALA A 221 -1.29 14.75 17.07
C ALA A 221 -1.88 14.59 18.47
N GLU A 222 -1.03 14.44 19.50
CA GLU A 222 -1.46 14.44 20.90
C GLU A 222 -2.19 15.75 21.27
N ALA A 223 -1.59 16.90 20.92
CA ALA A 223 -2.15 18.22 21.24
C ALA A 223 -3.48 18.52 20.51
N SER A 224 -3.72 17.89 19.36
CA SER A 224 -4.92 18.08 18.54
C SER A 224 -5.98 16.99 18.75
N GLY A 225 -5.59 15.83 19.28
CA GLY A 225 -6.44 14.64 19.38
C GLY A 225 -6.69 13.93 18.03
N CYS A 226 -5.95 14.31 16.99
CA CYS A 226 -6.04 13.78 15.63
C CYS A 226 -5.52 12.34 15.54
N HIS A 227 -6.08 11.56 14.62
CA HIS A 227 -5.46 10.31 14.18
C HIS A 227 -4.32 10.67 13.21
N TYR A 228 -3.09 10.35 13.60
CA TYR A 228 -1.90 10.54 12.80
C TYR A 228 -1.36 9.22 12.27
N HIS A 229 -1.04 9.17 10.98
CA HIS A 229 -0.48 7.99 10.34
C HIS A 229 0.88 8.30 9.70
N VAL A 230 1.87 7.47 10.01
CA VAL A 230 3.23 7.57 9.47
C VAL A 230 3.35 6.67 8.23
N CYS A 231 3.63 7.27 7.07
CA CYS A 231 3.90 6.52 5.84
C CYS A 231 5.22 5.75 5.92
N HIS A 232 5.29 4.60 5.23
CA HIS A 232 6.49 3.83 4.86
C HIS A 232 7.69 3.99 5.81
N ILE A 233 7.53 3.61 7.08
CA ILE A 233 8.57 3.79 8.11
C ILE A 233 9.83 3.00 7.76
N SER A 234 11.02 3.59 7.99
CA SER A 234 12.27 2.97 7.52
C SER A 234 13.46 3.03 8.49
N THR A 235 13.33 3.68 9.66
CA THR A 235 14.42 3.80 10.63
C THR A 235 14.08 3.16 11.98
N LYS A 236 15.08 2.60 12.67
CA LYS A 236 14.90 2.10 14.05
C LYS A 236 14.48 3.20 15.02
N GLU A 237 14.94 4.44 14.83
CA GLU A 237 14.52 5.58 15.66
C GLU A 237 13.04 5.90 15.45
N SER A 238 12.56 5.88 14.21
CA SER A 238 11.16 6.08 13.86
C SER A 238 10.29 5.04 14.57
N VAL A 239 10.65 3.75 14.48
CA VAL A 239 9.93 2.66 15.15
C VAL A 239 9.90 2.89 16.66
N ARG A 240 11.04 3.24 17.28
CA ARG A 240 11.09 3.58 18.71
C ARG A 240 10.13 4.70 19.08
N VAL A 241 10.13 5.79 18.31
CA VAL A 241 9.29 6.96 18.59
C VAL A 241 7.80 6.62 18.46
N VAL A 242 7.39 5.85 17.46
CA VAL A 242 6.00 5.35 17.33
C VAL A 242 5.63 4.44 18.51
N ARG A 243 6.52 3.53 18.92
CA ARG A 243 6.30 2.64 20.07
C ARG A 243 6.08 3.42 21.35
N ASP A 244 6.91 4.45 21.59
CA ASP A 244 6.81 5.31 22.76
C ASP A 244 5.49 6.10 22.76
N ALA A 245 5.05 6.58 21.60
CA ALA A 245 3.79 7.30 21.43
C ALA A 245 2.55 6.41 21.64
N LYS A 246 2.54 5.19 21.08
CA LYS A 246 1.48 4.21 21.34
C LYS A 246 1.39 3.87 22.83
N ARG A 247 2.53 3.70 23.51
CA ARG A 247 2.58 3.49 24.97
C ARG A 247 2.00 4.65 25.78
N ALA A 248 2.12 5.88 25.27
CA ALA A 248 1.51 7.08 25.86
C ALA A 248 0.01 7.22 25.55
N GLY A 249 -0.58 6.33 24.74
CA GLY A 249 -1.99 6.40 24.35
C GLY A 249 -2.28 7.42 23.23
N ILE A 250 -1.25 7.88 22.52
CA ILE A 250 -1.41 8.79 21.38
C ILE A 250 -1.99 8.00 20.20
N LYS A 251 -2.92 8.60 19.47
CA LYS A 251 -3.58 8.02 18.28
C LYS A 251 -2.66 8.05 17.07
N VAL A 252 -1.54 7.33 17.14
CA VAL A 252 -0.59 7.17 16.05
C VAL A 252 -0.63 5.75 15.51
N THR A 253 -0.61 5.62 14.19
CA THR A 253 -0.41 4.36 13.47
C THR A 253 0.72 4.51 12.46
N ALA A 254 1.27 3.40 11.97
CA ALA A 254 2.36 3.39 10.99
C ALA A 254 2.22 2.21 10.03
N GLU A 255 2.77 2.38 8.83
CA GLU A 255 2.88 1.33 7.82
C GLU A 255 4.35 1.08 7.45
N VAL A 256 4.62 -0.10 6.88
CA VAL A 256 5.93 -0.45 6.31
C VAL A 256 5.75 -1.07 4.94
N SER A 257 6.70 -0.83 4.03
CA SER A 257 6.63 -1.40 2.69
C SER A 257 7.30 -2.78 2.58
N PRO A 258 6.88 -3.62 1.62
CA PRO A 258 7.52 -4.91 1.39
C PRO A 258 9.03 -4.80 1.16
N HIS A 259 9.47 -3.78 0.43
CA HIS A 259 10.87 -3.61 0.09
C HIS A 259 11.74 -3.19 1.29
N HIS A 260 11.19 -2.43 2.25
CA HIS A 260 11.91 -2.13 3.49
C HIS A 260 11.96 -3.31 4.46
N LEU A 261 10.99 -4.23 4.41
CA LEU A 261 11.06 -5.48 5.14
C LEU A 261 12.10 -6.43 4.53
N LEU A 262 12.15 -6.52 3.21
CA LEU A 262 12.96 -7.51 2.48
C LEU A 262 14.42 -7.10 2.27
N LEU A 263 14.69 -5.81 2.08
CA LEU A 263 15.99 -5.31 1.67
C LEU A 263 16.54 -4.27 2.65
N CYS A 264 17.87 -4.17 2.67
CA CYS A 264 18.64 -3.13 3.34
C CYS A 264 19.74 -2.59 2.39
N GLU A 265 20.55 -1.64 2.85
CA GLU A 265 21.62 -1.04 2.02
C GLU A 265 22.66 -2.06 1.53
N GLU A 266 22.82 -3.18 2.25
CA GLU A 266 23.76 -4.25 1.91
C GLU A 266 23.31 -5.06 0.69
N ASP A 267 22.02 -5.00 0.34
CA ASP A 267 21.42 -5.73 -0.79
C ASP A 267 21.53 -4.96 -2.11
N ILE A 268 22.02 -3.72 -2.09
CA ILE A 268 22.14 -2.89 -3.28
C ILE A 268 23.37 -3.36 -4.10
N PRO A 269 23.17 -3.95 -5.30
CA PRO A 269 24.26 -4.62 -6.03
C PRO A 269 25.24 -3.65 -6.72
N GLY A 270 24.94 -2.35 -6.70
CA GLY A 270 25.71 -1.30 -7.35
C GLY A 270 24.83 -0.08 -7.67
N LEU A 271 25.23 0.73 -8.65
CA LEU A 271 24.50 1.95 -9.05
C LEU A 271 23.24 1.66 -9.90
N ASP A 272 22.37 0.77 -9.45
CA ASP A 272 21.09 0.44 -10.07
C ASP A 272 19.93 1.29 -9.50
N PRO A 273 19.34 2.20 -10.28
CA PRO A 273 18.24 3.04 -9.83
C PRO A 273 16.97 2.28 -9.43
N ASN A 274 16.82 0.99 -9.75
CA ASN A 274 15.72 0.17 -9.22
C ASN A 274 15.80 -0.06 -7.70
N PHE A 275 16.93 0.25 -7.07
CA PHE A 275 17.08 0.28 -5.61
C PHE A 275 16.89 1.68 -5.01
N LYS A 276 16.50 2.66 -5.83
CA LYS A 276 16.23 4.05 -5.40
C LYS A 276 14.73 4.28 -5.18
N MET A 277 14.36 4.40 -3.91
CA MET A 277 13.05 4.83 -3.42
C MET A 277 13.23 5.77 -2.21
N ASN A 278 12.14 6.45 -1.80
CA ASN A 278 12.16 7.38 -0.67
C ASN A 278 11.05 7.01 0.31
N PRO A 279 11.37 6.61 1.55
CA PRO A 279 12.72 6.55 2.14
C PRO A 279 13.63 5.51 1.49
N PRO A 280 14.96 5.67 1.57
CA PRO A 280 15.89 4.71 0.98
C PRO A 280 16.02 3.45 1.83
N LEU A 281 16.45 2.34 1.21
CA LEU A 281 16.90 1.15 1.95
C LEU A 281 18.05 1.52 2.91
N ARG A 282 17.83 1.33 4.21
CA ARG A 282 18.75 1.74 5.29
C ARG A 282 19.61 0.57 5.78
N GLY A 283 20.34 0.78 6.88
CA GLY A 283 21.19 -0.26 7.46
C GLY A 283 20.41 -1.50 7.93
N LYS A 284 21.11 -2.62 8.07
CA LYS A 284 20.52 -3.88 8.54
C LYS A 284 19.77 -3.76 9.88
N ALA A 285 20.32 -2.98 10.81
CA ALA A 285 19.69 -2.72 12.10
C ALA A 285 18.37 -1.93 12.00
N ASP A 286 18.19 -1.15 10.93
CA ASP A 286 16.92 -0.47 10.67
C ASP A 286 15.89 -1.48 10.14
N GLN A 287 16.27 -2.32 9.16
CA GLN A 287 15.42 -3.41 8.66
C GLN A 287 14.94 -4.35 9.78
N GLU A 288 15.85 -4.78 10.67
CA GLU A 288 15.51 -5.63 11.81
C GLU A 288 14.49 -4.97 12.75
N ALA A 289 14.65 -3.66 13.00
CA ALA A 289 13.70 -2.90 13.82
C ALA A 289 12.32 -2.76 13.17
N LEU A 290 12.25 -2.74 11.83
CA LEU A 290 10.97 -2.75 11.10
C LEU A 290 10.25 -4.09 11.25
N ILE A 291 10.98 -5.20 11.13
CA ILE A 291 10.42 -6.54 11.31
C ILE A 291 9.92 -6.70 12.76
N GLU A 292 10.74 -6.33 13.75
CA GLU A 292 10.33 -6.33 15.17
C GLU A 292 9.11 -5.43 15.41
N GLY A 293 9.11 -4.22 14.84
CA GLY A 293 8.02 -3.26 14.98
C GLY A 293 6.71 -3.74 14.35
N LEU A 294 6.76 -4.49 13.26
CA LEU A 294 5.56 -5.10 12.66
C LEU A 294 5.04 -6.27 13.50
N LEU A 295 5.95 -7.10 14.03
CA LEU A 295 5.59 -8.24 14.89
C LEU A 295 5.02 -7.83 16.25
N ASP A 296 5.53 -6.76 16.85
CA ASP A 296 5.07 -6.27 18.17
C ASP A 296 3.85 -5.33 18.09
N GLY A 297 3.40 -4.98 16.88
CA GLY A 297 2.25 -4.10 16.64
C GLY A 297 2.55 -2.59 16.72
N THR A 298 3.83 -2.20 16.82
CA THR A 298 4.25 -0.80 16.67
C THR A 298 3.93 -0.28 15.28
N ILE A 299 4.20 -1.09 14.26
CA ILE A 299 3.78 -0.87 12.87
C ILE A 299 2.51 -1.69 12.67
N ASP A 300 1.46 -1.06 12.16
CA ASP A 300 0.11 -1.62 12.16
C ASP A 300 -0.13 -2.58 11.00
N PHE A 301 0.42 -2.27 9.82
CA PHE A 301 0.17 -3.04 8.59
C PHE A 301 1.22 -2.75 7.51
N ILE A 302 1.06 -3.41 6.36
CA ILE A 302 1.92 -3.28 5.18
C ILE A 302 1.21 -2.46 4.10
N ALA A 303 1.91 -1.50 3.49
CA ALA A 303 1.44 -0.74 2.32
C ALA A 303 2.54 -0.68 1.26
N THR A 304 2.21 -0.74 -0.03
CA THR A 304 3.25 -1.04 -1.03
C THR A 304 4.14 0.13 -1.38
N ASP A 305 3.61 1.36 -1.27
CA ASP A 305 4.19 2.54 -1.91
C ASP A 305 4.47 2.26 -3.40
N HIS A 306 3.44 1.80 -4.10
CA HIS A 306 3.56 1.51 -5.52
C HIS A 306 3.83 2.81 -6.30
N ALA A 307 5.07 2.97 -6.76
CA ALA A 307 5.60 4.17 -7.36
C ALA A 307 6.17 3.88 -8.77
N PRO A 308 5.31 3.80 -9.80
CA PRO A 308 5.71 3.47 -11.16
C PRO A 308 6.45 4.64 -11.82
N HIS A 309 7.47 4.28 -12.60
CA HIS A 309 8.30 5.18 -13.40
C HIS A 309 8.63 4.54 -14.75
N THR A 310 8.93 5.38 -15.75
CA THR A 310 9.33 4.84 -17.06
C THR A 310 10.76 4.34 -17.02
N ALA A 311 11.09 3.41 -17.91
CA ALA A 311 12.45 2.89 -18.05
C ALA A 311 13.45 4.00 -18.39
N GLU A 312 13.06 4.98 -19.21
CA GLU A 312 13.92 6.11 -19.58
C GLU A 312 14.30 6.97 -18.37
N GLU A 313 13.34 7.26 -17.48
CA GLU A 313 13.61 8.05 -16.27
C GLU A 313 14.51 7.29 -15.29
N LYS A 314 14.28 5.98 -15.11
CA LYS A 314 15.14 5.16 -14.24
C LYS A 314 16.54 4.98 -14.84
N ALA A 315 16.73 5.14 -16.15
CA ALA A 315 18.04 5.06 -16.79
C ALA A 315 18.94 6.29 -16.58
N GLU A 316 18.46 7.37 -15.93
CA GLU A 316 19.24 8.60 -15.69
C GLU A 316 20.38 8.46 -14.66
N GLY A 317 20.52 7.28 -14.05
CA GLY A 317 21.53 6.96 -13.04
C GLY A 317 21.09 7.33 -11.62
N MET A 318 21.72 6.70 -10.62
CA MET A 318 21.27 6.72 -9.22
C MET A 318 21.07 8.14 -8.66
N GLU A 319 21.90 9.12 -9.03
CA GLU A 319 21.74 10.49 -8.51
C GLU A 319 20.50 11.21 -9.08
N LYS A 320 20.18 11.00 -10.36
CA LYS A 320 19.17 11.79 -11.10
C LYS A 320 17.84 11.08 -11.28
N ALA A 321 17.86 9.76 -11.41
CA ALA A 321 16.68 8.95 -11.57
C ALA A 321 15.67 9.22 -10.45
N PRO A 322 14.37 9.16 -10.73
CA PRO A 322 13.36 9.41 -9.70
C PRO A 322 13.34 8.28 -8.66
N PHE A 323 12.93 8.66 -7.45
CA PHE A 323 12.63 7.73 -6.36
C PHE A 323 11.33 6.99 -6.67
N GLY A 324 11.33 5.67 -6.45
CA GLY A 324 10.13 4.84 -6.49
C GLY A 324 10.35 3.51 -7.20
N ILE A 325 9.63 2.50 -6.73
CA ILE A 325 9.55 1.17 -7.32
C ILE A 325 8.10 0.70 -7.39
N VAL A 326 7.78 -0.20 -8.32
CA VAL A 326 6.45 -0.82 -8.35
C VAL A 326 6.34 -1.93 -7.30
N GLY A 327 5.20 -2.00 -6.59
CA GLY A 327 4.96 -2.99 -5.53
C GLY A 327 3.71 -3.88 -5.68
N LEU A 328 2.61 -3.37 -6.26
CA LEU A 328 1.30 -4.06 -6.32
C LEU A 328 1.37 -5.52 -6.78
N GLU A 329 2.03 -5.82 -7.89
CA GLU A 329 2.00 -7.17 -8.48
C GLU A 329 2.91 -8.19 -7.79
N THR A 330 3.78 -7.73 -6.88
CA THR A 330 4.80 -8.56 -6.24
C THR A 330 4.69 -8.61 -4.72
N ALA A 331 3.88 -7.74 -4.10
CA ALA A 331 3.81 -7.59 -2.65
C ALA A 331 3.57 -8.92 -1.91
N PHE A 332 2.44 -9.58 -2.17
CA PHE A 332 2.11 -10.83 -1.49
C PHE A 332 3.08 -11.98 -1.82
N PRO A 333 3.42 -12.28 -3.10
CA PRO A 333 4.35 -13.37 -3.42
C PRO A 333 5.73 -13.22 -2.74
N LEU A 334 6.27 -12.00 -2.72
CA LEU A 334 7.55 -11.72 -2.08
C LEU A 334 7.49 -11.96 -0.58
N LEU A 335 6.47 -11.41 0.10
CA LEU A 335 6.33 -11.54 1.54
C LEU A 335 6.01 -12.98 1.97
N TYR A 336 5.13 -13.67 1.23
CA TYR A 336 4.80 -15.06 1.47
C TYR A 336 6.06 -15.94 1.38
N THR A 337 6.83 -15.80 0.30
CA THR A 337 8.00 -16.65 0.06
C THR A 337 9.13 -16.38 1.07
N ASN A 338 9.37 -15.12 1.42
CA ASN A 338 10.55 -14.77 2.22
C ASN A 338 10.28 -14.77 3.73
N PHE A 339 9.02 -14.68 4.17
CA PHE A 339 8.68 -14.66 5.59
C PHE A 339 7.73 -15.76 6.04
N VAL A 340 6.74 -16.14 5.22
CA VAL A 340 5.79 -17.19 5.62
C VAL A 340 6.39 -18.57 5.42
N GLU A 341 6.96 -18.85 4.23
CA GLU A 341 7.62 -20.15 3.96
C GLU A 341 8.86 -20.37 4.84
N THR A 342 9.51 -19.30 5.29
CA THR A 342 10.69 -19.36 6.17
C THR A 342 10.31 -19.45 7.66
N GLY A 343 9.04 -19.23 8.00
CA GLY A 343 8.51 -19.34 9.36
C GLY A 343 8.68 -18.09 10.24
N GLU A 344 9.14 -16.97 9.67
CA GLU A 344 9.22 -15.69 10.39
C GLU A 344 7.82 -15.11 10.65
N PHE A 345 6.93 -15.20 9.66
CA PHE A 345 5.52 -14.79 9.77
C PHE A 345 4.60 -15.99 9.62
N THR A 346 3.43 -15.94 10.25
CA THR A 346 2.33 -16.83 9.90
C THR A 346 1.59 -16.31 8.66
N LEU A 347 0.96 -17.21 7.89
CA LEU A 347 0.10 -16.80 6.78
C LEU A 347 -1.04 -15.89 7.25
N LYS A 348 -1.60 -16.16 8.44
CA LYS A 348 -2.65 -15.32 9.03
C LYS A 348 -2.16 -13.88 9.27
N GLN A 349 -0.97 -13.70 9.84
CA GLN A 349 -0.40 -12.36 10.03
C GLN A 349 -0.24 -11.62 8.70
N LEU A 350 0.30 -12.28 7.68
CA LEU A 350 0.45 -11.66 6.36
C LEU A 350 -0.89 -11.24 5.74
N LEU A 351 -1.92 -12.10 5.82
CA LEU A 351 -3.25 -11.75 5.36
C LEU A 351 -3.84 -10.59 6.18
N ASP A 352 -3.73 -10.64 7.51
CA ASP A 352 -4.27 -9.60 8.39
C ASP A 352 -3.64 -8.23 8.08
N TRP A 353 -2.32 -8.17 7.88
CA TRP A 353 -1.59 -6.93 7.52
C TRP A 353 -1.92 -6.39 6.13
N LEU A 354 -2.56 -7.17 5.26
CA LEU A 354 -3.00 -6.74 3.94
C LEU A 354 -4.53 -6.61 3.83
N THR A 355 -5.28 -6.90 4.90
CA THR A 355 -6.76 -6.91 4.88
C THR A 355 -7.33 -6.18 6.09
N VAL A 356 -7.52 -6.89 7.21
CA VAL A 356 -8.24 -6.38 8.37
C VAL A 356 -7.50 -5.26 9.09
N LYS A 357 -6.15 -5.28 9.12
CA LYS A 357 -5.35 -4.26 9.81
C LYS A 357 -5.44 -2.88 9.17
N PRO A 358 -5.21 -2.70 7.85
CA PRO A 358 -5.46 -1.41 7.22
C PRO A 358 -6.94 -0.99 7.29
N ALA A 359 -7.88 -1.96 7.25
CA ALA A 359 -9.29 -1.66 7.42
C ALA A 359 -9.64 -1.12 8.81
N GLU A 360 -9.12 -1.74 9.88
CA GLU A 360 -9.29 -1.31 11.28
C GLU A 360 -8.75 0.11 11.49
N VAL A 361 -7.54 0.39 11.00
CA VAL A 361 -6.88 1.69 11.18
C VAL A 361 -7.69 2.82 10.55
N PHE A 362 -8.24 2.62 9.36
CA PHE A 362 -8.99 3.64 8.63
C PHE A 362 -10.52 3.44 8.64
N LYS A 363 -11.03 2.56 9.50
CA LYS A 363 -12.46 2.26 9.67
C LYS A 363 -13.17 1.86 8.35
N LEU A 364 -12.47 1.11 7.49
CA LEU A 364 -12.99 0.65 6.20
C LEU A 364 -13.92 -0.56 6.37
N GLN A 365 -14.83 -0.74 5.40
CA GLN A 365 -15.73 -1.91 5.31
C GLN A 365 -15.19 -2.99 4.36
N SER A 366 -13.95 -2.82 3.89
CA SER A 366 -13.23 -3.75 3.00
C SER A 366 -12.32 -4.68 3.82
N GLY A 367 -11.71 -5.68 3.19
CA GLY A 367 -10.79 -6.60 3.88
C GLY A 367 -11.48 -7.59 4.82
N ILE A 368 -12.78 -7.83 4.61
CA ILE A 368 -13.61 -8.74 5.38
C ILE A 368 -14.19 -9.80 4.43
N MET A 369 -14.21 -11.06 4.88
CA MET A 369 -14.81 -12.18 4.16
C MET A 369 -15.84 -12.87 5.07
N GLU A 370 -17.04 -12.32 5.11
CA GLU A 370 -18.17 -12.86 5.88
C GLU A 370 -19.48 -12.78 5.10
N GLN A 371 -20.50 -13.51 5.55
CA GLN A 371 -21.81 -13.48 4.93
C GLN A 371 -22.43 -12.07 5.00
N GLY A 372 -22.90 -11.57 3.87
CA GLY A 372 -23.50 -10.23 3.73
C GLY A 372 -22.51 -9.13 3.33
N ALA A 373 -21.20 -9.36 3.51
CA ALA A 373 -20.18 -8.43 3.06
C ALA A 373 -20.12 -8.34 1.53
N THR A 374 -19.54 -7.25 1.02
CA THR A 374 -19.23 -7.12 -0.40
C THR A 374 -18.26 -8.22 -0.83
N ALA A 375 -18.51 -8.84 -1.98
CA ALA A 375 -17.68 -9.91 -2.52
C ALA A 375 -16.41 -9.33 -3.16
N ASP A 376 -15.51 -8.87 -2.30
CA ASP A 376 -14.16 -8.43 -2.62
C ASP A 376 -13.19 -9.53 -2.19
N LEU A 377 -12.73 -10.34 -3.14
CA LEU A 377 -12.04 -11.60 -2.88
C LEU A 377 -10.81 -11.73 -3.78
N THR A 378 -9.78 -12.42 -3.29
CA THR A 378 -8.66 -12.87 -4.12
C THR A 378 -8.39 -14.34 -3.89
N ILE A 379 -8.04 -15.03 -4.97
CA ILE A 379 -7.70 -16.46 -4.97
C ILE A 379 -6.22 -16.57 -5.29
N ILE A 380 -5.50 -17.36 -4.50
CA ILE A 380 -4.04 -17.39 -4.47
C ILE A 380 -3.55 -18.84 -4.55
N ASP A 381 -2.65 -19.08 -5.50
CA ASP A 381 -1.90 -20.32 -5.59
C ASP A 381 -0.66 -20.24 -4.69
N LEU A 382 -0.71 -20.92 -3.55
CA LEU A 382 0.37 -20.98 -2.57
C LEU A 382 1.49 -21.97 -2.94
N ASN A 383 1.30 -22.81 -3.96
CA ASN A 383 2.18 -23.96 -4.21
C ASN A 383 3.13 -23.73 -5.40
N SER A 384 2.61 -23.12 -6.47
CA SER A 384 3.39 -22.96 -7.70
C SER A 384 4.45 -21.88 -7.56
N PHE A 385 5.66 -22.18 -8.03
CA PHE A 385 6.69 -21.18 -8.22
C PHE A 385 6.45 -20.39 -9.50
N SER A 386 6.73 -19.09 -9.45
CA SER A 386 6.91 -18.24 -10.61
C SER A 386 7.98 -17.19 -10.32
N THR A 387 8.75 -16.86 -11.35
CA THR A 387 9.77 -15.82 -11.29
C THR A 387 9.13 -14.44 -11.42
N VAL A 388 9.58 -13.48 -10.62
CA VAL A 388 9.27 -12.07 -10.79
C VAL A 388 9.85 -11.60 -12.13
N ASN A 389 8.96 -11.32 -13.09
CA ASN A 389 9.32 -10.86 -14.42
C ASN A 389 8.57 -9.55 -14.75
N PRO A 390 9.25 -8.38 -14.71
CA PRO A 390 8.62 -7.09 -14.99
C PRO A 390 7.96 -7.00 -16.37
N GLU A 391 8.47 -7.73 -17.38
CA GLU A 391 7.88 -7.75 -18.72
C GLU A 391 6.44 -8.30 -18.73
N SER A 392 6.08 -9.10 -17.72
CA SER A 392 4.72 -9.63 -17.54
C SER A 392 3.80 -8.73 -16.71
N PHE A 393 4.30 -7.59 -16.22
CA PHE A 393 3.51 -6.70 -15.38
C PHE A 393 2.38 -6.04 -16.17
N LEU A 394 1.22 -5.84 -15.55
CA LEU A 394 0.12 -5.06 -16.12
C LEU A 394 0.32 -3.56 -15.86
N SER A 395 1.01 -3.23 -14.77
CA SER A 395 1.57 -1.90 -14.54
C SER A 395 2.47 -1.49 -15.70
N LYS A 396 2.38 -0.22 -16.09
CA LYS A 396 3.33 0.37 -17.04
C LYS A 396 4.71 0.54 -16.41
N GLY A 397 4.78 0.74 -15.10
CA GLY A 397 6.02 0.75 -14.33
C GLY A 397 6.67 -0.64 -14.29
N LYS A 398 7.91 -0.72 -14.75
CA LYS A 398 8.73 -1.95 -14.71
C LYS A 398 9.89 -1.87 -13.72
N ASN A 399 9.95 -0.76 -12.98
CA ASN A 399 11.04 -0.38 -12.10
C ASN A 399 10.97 -1.13 -10.76
N THR A 400 11.61 -2.29 -10.68
CA THR A 400 11.63 -3.13 -9.47
C THR A 400 12.98 -3.82 -9.27
N PRO A 401 13.50 -3.89 -8.03
CA PRO A 401 14.76 -4.57 -7.71
C PRO A 401 14.60 -6.10 -7.62
N PHE A 402 13.36 -6.61 -7.62
CA PHE A 402 13.07 -8.03 -7.38
C PHE A 402 13.10 -8.89 -8.65
N THR A 403 13.58 -8.36 -9.77
CA THR A 403 13.64 -9.08 -11.04
C THR A 403 14.42 -10.39 -10.89
N GLY A 404 13.83 -11.50 -11.33
CA GLY A 404 14.46 -12.82 -11.26
C GLY A 404 14.27 -13.57 -9.95
N TRP A 405 13.65 -12.97 -8.93
CA TRP A 405 13.35 -13.67 -7.68
C TRP A 405 12.28 -14.74 -7.93
N GLU A 406 12.50 -15.96 -7.45
CA GLU A 406 11.52 -17.04 -7.51
C GLU A 406 10.60 -16.98 -6.29
N CYS A 407 9.28 -16.90 -6.52
CA CYS A 407 8.29 -16.77 -5.45
C CYS A 407 7.14 -17.75 -5.62
N LYS A 408 6.49 -18.10 -4.52
CA LYS A 408 5.17 -18.73 -4.44
C LYS A 408 4.12 -17.72 -3.97
N GLY A 409 2.86 -18.15 -3.87
CA GLY A 409 1.78 -17.31 -3.34
C GLY A 409 1.30 -16.31 -4.38
N TRP A 410 1.11 -16.73 -5.62
CA TRP A 410 0.67 -15.82 -6.68
C TRP A 410 -0.85 -15.73 -6.71
N PRO A 411 -1.45 -14.53 -6.65
CA PRO A 411 -2.85 -14.37 -6.99
C PRO A 411 -3.11 -14.89 -8.40
N VAL A 412 -4.19 -15.66 -8.55
CA VAL A 412 -4.63 -16.25 -9.82
C VAL A 412 -6.00 -15.73 -10.26
N MET A 413 -6.73 -15.10 -9.35
CA MET A 413 -8.05 -14.50 -9.63
C MET A 413 -8.35 -13.42 -8.60
N THR A 414 -9.00 -12.34 -9.04
CA THR A 414 -9.46 -11.25 -8.17
C THR A 414 -10.87 -10.81 -8.54
N ILE A 415 -11.71 -10.66 -7.52
CA ILE A 415 -13.13 -10.34 -7.63
C ILE A 415 -13.38 -9.05 -6.85
N VAL A 416 -14.07 -8.08 -7.46
CA VAL A 416 -14.45 -6.81 -6.84
C VAL A 416 -15.95 -6.60 -7.01
N GLU A 417 -16.66 -6.38 -5.91
CA GLU A 417 -18.11 -6.25 -5.86
C GLU A 417 -18.82 -7.38 -6.62
N GLY A 418 -18.35 -8.62 -6.43
CA GLY A 418 -18.88 -9.82 -7.07
C GLY A 418 -18.55 -9.99 -8.56
N LYS A 419 -17.78 -9.08 -9.15
CA LYS A 419 -17.35 -9.16 -10.54
C LYS A 419 -15.92 -9.67 -10.64
N LEU A 420 -15.68 -10.62 -11.54
CA LEU A 420 -14.33 -11.05 -11.89
C LEU A 420 -13.59 -9.92 -12.62
N VAL A 421 -12.62 -9.30 -11.95
CA VAL A 421 -11.86 -8.15 -12.49
C VAL A 421 -10.47 -8.52 -12.96
N TRP A 422 -9.95 -9.68 -12.58
CA TRP A 422 -8.71 -10.22 -13.14
C TRP A 422 -8.63 -11.74 -12.96
N GLN A 423 -8.02 -12.44 -13.92
CA GLN A 423 -7.74 -13.88 -13.84
C GLN A 423 -6.46 -14.21 -14.62
N LYS A 424 -5.62 -15.07 -14.05
CA LYS A 424 -4.38 -15.56 -14.67
C LYS A 424 -4.69 -16.31 -15.97
N GLY A 425 -4.00 -15.92 -17.05
CA GLY A 425 -4.14 -16.56 -18.37
C GLY A 425 -5.29 -16.03 -19.23
N SER A 426 -6.15 -15.17 -18.68
CA SER A 426 -7.23 -14.52 -19.43
C SER A 426 -6.69 -13.26 -20.12
N VAL A 427 -6.92 -13.15 -21.44
CA VAL A 427 -6.78 -11.86 -22.13
C VAL A 427 -8.09 -11.11 -21.87
N GLN A 428 -8.07 -10.10 -21.01
CA GLN A 428 -9.21 -9.20 -20.91
C GLN A 428 -9.24 -8.37 -22.20
N VAL A 429 -10.35 -8.49 -22.93
CA VAL A 429 -10.59 -7.83 -24.22
C VAL A 429 -11.07 -6.42 -24.01
#